data_AF-A0A972MEQ2-F1
#
_entry.id   AF-A0A972MEQ2-F1
#
_cell.length_a   1.000
_cell.length_b   1.000
_cell.length_c   1.000
_cell.angle_alpha   90.00
_cell.angle_beta   90.00
_cell.angle_gamma   90.00
#
_symmetry.space_group_name_H-M   'P 1'
#
loop_
_entity.id
_entity.type
_entity.pdbx_description
1 polymer ?
#
loop_
_entity_poly.entity_id
_entity_poly.type
_entity_poly.pdbx_seq_one_letter_code
_entity_poly.pdbx_strand_id
1 'polypeptide(L)'
;QAQKDESIYDISSVYDYDFNVLKEGRHIKGKRLITFANVLKHNSFPLADIIKNILKICEKAMNNPVEIEFAVNLTPQDGKLKRFNLLQIRPIVEDVMDDEIDFSNVTKEDTIIFSEMSLGHGVIKGIKDIVYVKPETFDSTNNKAIVPIIEKINDTFIEDDKNYILCGPGRWGSSDPWLGIPVKWSQISAARLIIESGLKDYRIEPSQGTHFFQNLTSFKVGYFTINPFRKDGFWDLDYLENIDAFYEDEFVRHIRFNDDLLIKIDGKKGKGVVLKPKNL
;
A
#
# COMPACT_ATOMS: atom_id res chain seq x y z
N GLN A 1 -1.34 -13.75 -24.63
CA GLN A 1 -1.23 -12.52 -25.44
C GLN A 1 0.23 -12.17 -25.76
N ALA A 2 1.05 -11.77 -24.78
CA ALA A 2 2.37 -11.15 -25.04
C ALA A 2 3.42 -11.96 -25.84
N GLN A 3 3.37 -13.30 -25.83
CA GLN A 3 4.19 -14.13 -26.73
C GLN A 3 3.70 -14.11 -28.18
N LYS A 4 2.39 -13.96 -28.40
CA LYS A 4 1.79 -13.85 -29.74
C LYS A 4 2.05 -12.47 -30.35
N ASP A 5 2.12 -11.43 -29.51
CA ASP A 5 2.34 -10.04 -29.94
C ASP A 5 3.84 -9.67 -30.00
N GLU A 6 4.74 -10.64 -29.77
CA GLU A 6 6.21 -10.51 -29.78
C GLU A 6 6.80 -9.48 -28.79
N SER A 7 5.97 -8.71 -28.08
CA SER A 7 6.38 -7.67 -27.14
C SER A 7 7.16 -8.22 -25.93
N ILE A 8 6.93 -9.49 -25.57
CA ILE A 8 7.61 -10.11 -24.43
C ILE A 8 9.12 -10.27 -24.64
N TYR A 9 9.60 -10.33 -25.88
CA TYR A 9 11.02 -10.59 -26.18
C TYR A 9 11.93 -9.43 -25.76
N ASP A 10 11.45 -8.20 -25.86
CA ASP A 10 12.22 -7.01 -25.52
C ASP A 10 12.29 -6.74 -24.01
N ILE A 11 11.48 -7.43 -23.20
CA ILE A 11 11.42 -7.24 -21.75
C ILE A 11 11.75 -8.51 -20.93
N SER A 12 12.13 -9.61 -21.60
CA SER A 12 12.41 -10.89 -20.95
C SER A 12 13.80 -11.44 -21.22
N SER A 13 14.33 -12.14 -20.22
CA SER A 13 15.46 -13.06 -20.34
C SER A 13 14.95 -14.51 -20.35
N VAL A 14 15.78 -15.45 -20.79
CA VAL A 14 15.52 -16.88 -20.76
C VAL A 14 16.39 -17.52 -19.69
N TYR A 15 15.79 -18.32 -18.82
CA TYR A 15 16.54 -19.15 -17.87
C TYR A 15 17.02 -20.41 -18.57
N ASP A 16 18.34 -20.60 -18.59
CA ASP A 16 19.00 -21.79 -19.09
C ASP A 16 19.18 -22.78 -17.92
N TYR A 17 18.48 -23.91 -17.98
CA TYR A 17 18.50 -24.93 -16.93
C TYR A 17 19.81 -25.72 -16.88
N ASP A 18 20.52 -25.84 -18.01
CA ASP A 18 21.74 -26.64 -18.09
C ASP A 18 22.91 -25.90 -17.43
N PHE A 19 22.92 -24.57 -17.54
CA PHE A 19 24.00 -23.73 -17.04
C PHE A 19 23.60 -22.85 -15.84
N ASN A 20 22.34 -22.89 -15.39
CA ASN A 20 21.79 -22.05 -14.31
C ASN A 20 22.10 -20.55 -14.50
N VAL A 21 21.98 -20.06 -15.73
CA VAL A 21 22.22 -18.65 -16.08
C VAL A 21 21.02 -18.05 -16.79
N LEU A 22 20.90 -16.72 -16.67
CA LEU A 22 19.99 -15.94 -17.49
C LEU A 22 20.68 -15.56 -18.78
N LYS A 23 20.04 -15.85 -19.91
CA LYS A 23 20.51 -15.46 -21.24
C LYS A 23 19.49 -14.56 -21.91
N GLU A 24 19.94 -13.49 -22.53
CA GLU A 24 19.11 -12.59 -23.33
C GLU A 24 19.07 -13.06 -24.78
N GLY A 25 17.87 -13.10 -25.39
CA GLY A 25 17.76 -13.47 -26.80
C GLY A 25 16.36 -13.89 -27.25
N ARG A 26 15.98 -13.46 -28.46
CA ARG A 26 14.68 -13.76 -29.07
C ARG A 26 14.54 -15.23 -29.46
N HIS A 27 15.64 -15.83 -29.93
CA HIS A 27 15.67 -17.20 -30.46
C HIS A 27 16.04 -18.27 -29.41
N ILE A 28 16.33 -17.87 -28.18
CA ILE A 28 16.68 -18.80 -27.11
C ILE A 28 15.40 -19.47 -26.60
N LYS A 29 15.39 -20.80 -26.59
CA LYS A 29 14.28 -21.63 -26.06
C LYS A 29 14.48 -21.83 -24.56
N GLY A 30 13.40 -21.77 -23.78
CA GLY A 30 13.44 -21.97 -22.34
C GLY A 30 12.37 -21.15 -21.61
N LYS A 31 12.36 -21.23 -20.28
CA LYS A 31 11.41 -20.46 -19.45
C LYS A 31 11.78 -18.99 -19.49
N ARG A 32 10.85 -18.14 -19.94
CA ARG A 32 11.04 -16.69 -19.99
C ARG A 32 10.70 -16.06 -18.64
N LEU A 33 11.56 -15.13 -18.23
CA LEU A 33 11.41 -14.34 -17.01
C LEU A 33 11.41 -12.86 -17.40
N ILE A 34 10.49 -12.08 -16.83
CA ILE A 34 10.43 -10.64 -17.07
C ILE A 34 11.54 -9.99 -16.26
N THR A 35 12.51 -9.38 -16.94
CA THR A 35 13.73 -8.82 -16.34
C THR A 35 14.05 -7.42 -16.81
N PHE A 36 13.46 -6.98 -17.93
CA PHE A 36 13.78 -5.71 -18.61
C PHE A 36 15.27 -5.54 -18.99
N ALA A 37 16.07 -6.62 -19.02
CA ALA A 37 17.52 -6.54 -19.26
C ALA A 37 17.86 -5.84 -20.60
N ASN A 38 17.12 -6.12 -21.68
CA ASN A 38 17.36 -5.47 -22.98
C ASN A 38 17.11 -3.96 -22.94
N VAL A 39 16.22 -3.48 -22.08
CA VAL A 39 15.91 -2.05 -21.93
C VAL A 39 16.90 -1.40 -20.96
N LEU A 40 17.12 -2.00 -19.80
CA LEU A 40 17.88 -1.38 -18.70
C LEU A 40 19.39 -1.58 -18.78
N LYS A 41 19.85 -2.75 -19.25
CA LYS A 41 21.28 -3.10 -19.36
C LYS A 41 21.83 -2.82 -20.75
N HIS A 42 21.07 -3.17 -21.78
CA HIS A 42 21.50 -3.01 -23.17
C HIS A 42 21.03 -1.72 -23.83
N ASN A 43 20.24 -0.90 -23.13
CA ASN A 43 19.76 0.40 -23.59
C ASN A 43 19.08 0.36 -24.98
N SER A 44 18.36 -0.72 -25.30
CA SER A 44 17.65 -0.87 -26.59
C SER A 44 16.51 0.15 -26.79
N PHE A 45 16.15 0.84 -25.72
CA PHE A 45 15.29 2.01 -25.69
C PHE A 45 15.70 2.85 -24.46
N PRO A 46 15.89 4.17 -24.56
CA PRO A 46 16.42 5.00 -23.47
C PRO A 46 15.36 5.31 -22.41
N LEU A 47 14.70 4.27 -21.88
CA LEU A 47 13.58 4.40 -20.97
C LEU A 47 13.97 5.13 -19.68
N ALA A 48 15.10 4.73 -19.09
CA ALA A 48 15.57 5.31 -17.82
C ALA A 48 15.86 6.81 -17.97
N ASP A 49 16.49 7.22 -19.08
CA ASP A 49 16.81 8.62 -19.33
C ASP A 49 15.55 9.44 -19.63
N ILE A 50 14.60 8.89 -20.39
CA ILE A 50 13.29 9.52 -20.64
C ILE A 50 12.56 9.75 -19.31
N ILE A 51 12.45 8.72 -18.45
CA ILE A 51 11.78 8.82 -17.15
C ILE A 51 12.45 9.86 -16.27
N LYS A 52 13.79 9.82 -16.12
CA LYS A 52 14.55 10.81 -15.33
C LYS A 52 14.30 12.24 -15.81
N ASN A 53 14.34 12.45 -17.12
CA ASN A 53 14.12 13.78 -17.70
C ASN A 53 12.68 14.26 -17.50
N ILE A 54 11.69 13.40 -17.73
CA ILE A 54 10.28 13.75 -17.53
C ILE A 54 10.00 14.08 -16.07
N LEU A 55 10.46 13.24 -15.13
CA LEU A 55 10.29 13.49 -13.70
C LEU A 55 10.87 14.85 -13.32
N LYS A 56 12.12 15.16 -13.74
CA LYS A 56 12.76 16.45 -13.46
C LYS A 56 12.03 17.65 -14.06
N ILE A 57 11.52 17.52 -15.28
CA ILE A 57 10.74 18.58 -15.95
C ILE A 57 9.43 18.82 -15.21
N CYS A 58 8.70 17.74 -14.90
CA CYS A 58 7.39 17.79 -14.27
C CYS A 58 7.48 18.29 -12.83
N GLU A 59 8.47 17.82 -12.06
CA GLU A 59 8.77 18.30 -10.71
C GLU A 59 9.02 19.81 -10.70
N LYS A 60 9.87 20.29 -11.61
CA LYS A 60 10.15 21.73 -11.74
C LYS A 60 8.92 22.52 -12.18
N ALA A 61 8.12 22.00 -13.09
CA ALA A 61 6.93 22.69 -13.61
C ALA A 61 5.79 22.77 -12.58
N MET A 62 5.65 21.76 -11.73
CA MET A 62 4.60 21.67 -10.71
C MET A 62 5.06 22.13 -9.32
N ASN A 63 6.35 22.47 -9.17
CA ASN A 63 7.00 22.85 -7.92
C ASN A 63 6.71 21.88 -6.75
N ASN A 64 6.60 20.60 -7.07
CA ASN A 64 6.35 19.49 -6.14
C ASN A 64 6.93 18.22 -6.76
N PRO A 65 7.32 17.20 -5.96
CA PRO A 65 7.58 15.86 -6.48
C PRO A 65 6.37 15.37 -7.27
N VAL A 66 6.58 14.54 -8.29
CA VAL A 66 5.50 14.05 -9.15
C VAL A 66 5.53 12.53 -9.29
N GLU A 67 4.35 11.96 -9.40
CA GLU A 67 4.12 10.60 -9.89
C GLU A 67 3.74 10.68 -11.37
N ILE A 68 4.28 9.78 -12.20
CA ILE A 68 3.93 9.68 -13.61
C ILE A 68 3.47 8.27 -13.96
N GLU A 69 2.46 8.19 -14.83
CA GLU A 69 2.07 6.95 -15.48
C GLU A 69 2.43 7.03 -16.96
N PHE A 70 2.97 5.95 -17.51
CA PHE A 70 3.42 5.93 -18.89
C PHE A 70 3.21 4.57 -19.55
N ALA A 71 3.16 4.58 -20.89
CA ALA A 71 3.15 3.38 -21.72
C ALA A 71 4.20 3.50 -22.82
N VAL A 72 4.95 2.41 -23.02
CA VAL A 72 5.98 2.33 -24.06
C VAL A 72 5.56 1.32 -25.12
N ASN A 73 5.58 1.73 -26.38
CA ASN A 73 5.49 0.82 -27.51
C ASN A 73 6.90 0.49 -28.02
N LEU A 74 7.41 -0.69 -27.65
CA LEU A 74 8.73 -1.20 -28.04
C LEU A 74 8.73 -1.90 -29.39
N THR A 75 7.58 -2.43 -29.83
CA THR A 75 7.41 -3.20 -31.07
C THR A 75 6.35 -2.56 -31.98
N PRO A 76 6.58 -1.34 -32.47
CA PRO A 76 5.65 -0.67 -33.37
C PRO A 76 5.55 -1.40 -34.72
N GLN A 77 4.33 -1.54 -35.25
CA GLN A 77 4.10 -2.05 -36.60
C GLN A 77 4.47 -1.00 -37.67
N ASP A 78 4.75 -1.45 -38.88
CA ASP A 78 5.01 -0.63 -40.08
C ASP A 78 6.26 0.27 -40.03
N GLY A 79 7.33 -0.17 -39.37
CA GLY A 79 8.61 0.57 -39.36
C GLY A 79 8.55 1.91 -38.61
N LYS A 80 7.49 2.15 -37.83
CA LYS A 80 7.35 3.34 -36.99
C LYS A 80 8.39 3.30 -35.86
N LEU A 81 8.77 4.49 -35.37
CA LEU A 81 9.70 4.61 -34.23
C LEU A 81 9.03 4.11 -32.93
N LYS A 82 9.85 3.55 -32.03
CA LYS A 82 9.43 3.24 -30.64
C LYS A 82 8.93 4.53 -29.98
N ARG A 83 7.82 4.46 -29.23
CA ARG A 83 7.18 5.65 -28.62
C ARG A 83 7.02 5.47 -27.12
N PHE A 84 7.40 6.51 -26.39
CA PHE A 84 7.01 6.72 -25.00
C PHE A 84 5.76 7.60 -24.98
N ASN A 85 4.74 7.19 -24.24
CA ASN A 85 3.51 7.94 -24.06
C ASN A 85 3.36 8.23 -22.56
N LEU A 86 3.27 9.51 -22.21
CA LEU A 86 2.93 9.94 -20.87
C LEU A 86 1.41 9.91 -20.74
N LEU A 87 0.90 9.09 -19.83
CA LEU A 87 -0.53 8.86 -19.65
C LEU A 87 -1.11 9.74 -18.55
N GLN A 88 -0.35 9.93 -17.48
CA GLN A 88 -0.75 10.77 -16.37
C GLN A 88 0.46 11.40 -15.67
N ILE A 89 0.25 12.59 -15.12
CA ILE A 89 1.15 13.26 -14.19
C ILE A 89 0.30 13.68 -13.00
N ARG A 90 0.73 13.37 -11.78
CA ARG A 90 0.11 13.87 -10.54
C ARG A 90 1.18 14.48 -9.66
N PRO A 91 0.99 15.71 -9.15
CA PRO A 91 1.84 16.20 -8.07
C PRO A 91 1.60 15.35 -6.82
N ILE A 92 2.69 14.92 -6.21
CA ILE A 92 2.68 14.35 -4.87
C ILE A 92 2.61 15.56 -3.94
N VAL A 93 1.42 15.82 -3.41
CA VAL A 93 1.25 16.89 -2.42
C VAL A 93 1.86 16.40 -1.12
N GLU A 94 3.14 16.69 -0.93
CA GLU A 94 3.73 16.73 0.41
C GLU A 94 3.05 17.90 1.13
N ASP A 95 2.30 17.62 2.20
CA ASP A 95 2.18 18.65 3.23
C ASP A 95 3.60 18.87 3.72
N VAL A 96 4.18 20.02 3.38
CA VAL A 96 5.48 20.47 3.86
C VAL A 96 5.36 20.74 5.36
N MET A 97 5.24 19.66 6.13
CA MET A 97 5.80 19.59 7.45
C MET A 97 7.09 18.80 7.28
N ASP A 98 8.16 19.48 6.83
CA ASP A 98 9.54 18.99 6.91
C ASP A 98 10.04 19.00 8.37
N ASP A 99 9.12 18.75 9.31
CA ASP A 99 9.49 18.42 10.68
C ASP A 99 9.98 16.97 10.59
N GLU A 100 11.26 16.74 10.85
CA GLU A 100 11.74 15.41 11.14
C GLU A 100 10.78 14.78 12.16
N ILE A 101 10.06 13.74 11.75
CA ILE A 101 9.13 13.09 12.65
C ILE A 101 9.96 12.44 13.73
N ASP A 102 9.93 13.08 14.90
CA ASP A 102 10.66 12.62 16.04
C ASP A 102 9.94 11.44 16.70
N PHE A 103 10.63 10.29 16.69
CA PHE A 103 10.26 9.07 17.40
C PHE A 103 11.08 8.86 18.67
N SER A 104 12.02 9.75 19.02
CA SER A 104 12.92 9.57 20.17
C SER A 104 12.17 9.42 21.50
N ASN A 105 11.00 10.07 21.61
CA ASN A 105 10.13 10.02 22.78
C ASN A 105 8.98 8.99 22.65
N VAL A 106 8.98 8.14 21.62
CA VAL A 106 7.96 7.10 21.44
C VAL A 106 8.41 5.83 22.15
N THR A 107 7.70 5.49 23.23
CA THR A 107 7.90 4.25 23.98
C THR A 107 6.93 3.18 23.51
N LYS A 108 7.25 1.91 23.80
CA LYS A 108 6.34 0.80 23.46
C LYS A 108 5.06 0.90 24.28
N GLU A 109 5.18 1.35 25.53
CA GLU A 109 4.11 1.44 26.51
C GLU A 109 3.04 2.47 26.10
N ASP A 110 3.46 3.55 25.46
CA ASP A 110 2.59 4.62 24.96
C ASP A 110 2.04 4.36 23.54
N THR A 111 2.37 3.22 22.93
CA THR A 111 2.05 2.93 21.52
C THR A 111 0.94 1.90 21.42
N ILE A 112 -0.12 2.22 20.67
CA ILE A 112 -1.16 1.26 20.28
C ILE A 112 -0.67 0.43 19.10
N ILE A 113 -0.10 1.06 18.07
CA ILE A 113 0.35 0.38 16.84
C ILE A 113 1.69 0.92 16.42
N PHE A 114 2.63 0.03 16.09
CA PHE A 114 3.95 0.35 15.55
C PHE A 114 4.17 -0.46 14.27
N SER A 115 4.71 0.17 13.23
CA SER A 115 5.06 -0.47 11.96
C SER A 115 6.45 -0.04 11.51
N GLU A 116 7.28 -1.00 11.10
CA GLU A 116 8.54 -0.76 10.37
C GLU A 116 8.32 -0.64 8.85
N MET A 117 7.09 -0.82 8.39
CA MET A 117 6.69 -0.80 6.98
C MET A 117 5.45 0.06 6.80
N SER A 118 5.66 1.36 6.62
CA SER A 118 4.59 2.35 6.43
C SER A 118 4.74 3.14 5.14
N LEU A 119 3.61 3.61 4.64
CA LEU A 119 3.48 4.49 3.51
C LEU A 119 2.64 5.72 3.89
N GLY A 120 3.03 6.86 3.34
CA GLY A 120 2.58 8.18 3.75
C GLY A 120 3.71 8.95 4.44
N HIS A 121 3.49 10.24 4.69
CA HIS A 121 4.41 11.05 5.46
C HIS A 121 3.62 12.13 6.22
N GLY A 122 4.00 12.39 7.48
CA GLY A 122 3.42 13.46 8.29
C GLY A 122 2.71 12.98 9.55
N VAL A 123 1.89 13.88 10.11
CA VAL A 123 1.14 13.67 11.35
C VAL A 123 -0.36 13.74 11.06
N ILE A 124 -1.10 12.68 11.35
CA ILE A 124 -2.56 12.63 11.21
C ILE A 124 -3.20 12.86 12.59
N LYS A 125 -4.16 13.78 12.66
CA LYS A 125 -4.90 14.18 13.88
C LYS A 125 -6.41 14.15 13.63
N GLY A 126 -7.22 14.33 14.67
CA GLY A 126 -8.68 14.38 14.54
C GLY A 126 -9.34 13.02 14.36
N ILE A 127 -8.64 11.93 14.69
CA ILE A 127 -9.16 10.57 14.61
C ILE A 127 -9.29 10.02 16.02
N LYS A 128 -10.49 9.57 16.38
CA LYS A 128 -10.80 8.99 17.69
C LYS A 128 -11.23 7.54 17.62
N ASP A 129 -11.30 6.97 16.43
CA ASP A 129 -11.96 5.70 16.20
C ASP A 129 -11.00 4.70 15.57
N ILE A 130 -10.93 3.51 16.17
CA ILE A 130 -10.24 2.35 15.60
C ILE A 130 -11.29 1.27 15.34
N VAL A 131 -11.40 0.85 14.09
CA VAL A 131 -12.21 -0.27 13.65
C VAL A 131 -11.27 -1.39 13.26
N TYR A 132 -11.42 -2.56 13.86
CA TYR A 132 -10.58 -3.69 13.54
C TYR A 132 -11.33 -5.02 13.45
N VAL A 133 -10.81 -5.90 12.60
CA VAL A 133 -11.23 -7.30 12.54
C VAL A 133 -10.50 -8.06 13.63
N LYS A 134 -11.28 -8.76 14.45
CA LYS A 134 -10.86 -9.49 15.64
C LYS A 134 -9.94 -10.67 15.28
N PRO A 135 -8.65 -10.65 15.66
CA PRO A 135 -7.70 -11.70 15.28
C PRO A 135 -8.02 -13.08 15.85
N GLU A 136 -8.64 -13.13 17.03
CA GLU A 136 -8.94 -14.34 17.79
C GLU A 136 -10.10 -15.16 17.20
N THR A 137 -11.03 -14.49 16.50
CA THR A 137 -12.16 -15.11 15.79
C THR A 137 -11.95 -15.13 14.27
N PHE A 138 -10.79 -14.69 13.80
CA PHE A 138 -10.53 -14.55 12.37
C PHE A 138 -10.46 -15.91 11.67
N ASP A 139 -11.30 -16.08 10.66
CA ASP A 139 -11.18 -17.11 9.64
C ASP A 139 -11.34 -16.49 8.25
N SER A 140 -10.36 -16.74 7.39
CA SER A 140 -10.36 -16.31 5.99
C SER A 140 -11.60 -16.76 5.19
N THR A 141 -12.27 -17.84 5.61
CA THR A 141 -13.54 -18.27 5.02
C THR A 141 -14.64 -17.21 5.15
N ASN A 142 -14.58 -16.38 6.19
CA ASN A 142 -15.56 -15.35 6.54
C ASN A 142 -15.23 -13.98 5.95
N ASN A 143 -14.12 -13.81 5.22
CA ASN A 143 -13.69 -12.51 4.67
C ASN A 143 -14.78 -11.80 3.84
N LYS A 144 -15.63 -12.54 3.13
CA LYS A 144 -16.77 -11.95 2.38
C LYS A 144 -17.89 -11.45 3.29
N ALA A 145 -18.11 -12.11 4.43
CA ALA A 145 -19.13 -11.73 5.40
C ALA A 145 -18.75 -10.45 6.17
N ILE A 146 -17.45 -10.15 6.28
CA ILE A 146 -16.92 -8.94 6.91
C ILE A 146 -17.20 -7.67 6.09
N VAL A 147 -17.21 -7.77 4.76
CA VAL A 147 -17.40 -6.62 3.84
C VAL A 147 -18.64 -5.77 4.17
N PRO A 148 -19.87 -6.32 4.27
CA PRO A 148 -21.05 -5.51 4.57
C PRO A 148 -21.02 -4.86 5.97
N ILE A 149 -20.31 -5.46 6.93
CA ILE A 149 -20.14 -4.88 8.27
C ILE A 149 -19.25 -3.64 8.19
N ILE A 150 -18.11 -3.76 7.52
CA ILE A 150 -17.17 -2.65 7.32
C ILE A 150 -17.81 -1.53 6.48
N GLU A 151 -18.55 -1.87 5.42
CA GLU A 151 -19.28 -0.91 4.59
C GLU A 151 -20.27 -0.10 5.43
N LYS A 152 -21.10 -0.76 6.25
CA LYS A 152 -22.05 -0.08 7.13
C LYS A 152 -21.36 0.85 8.13
N ILE A 153 -20.25 0.43 8.72
CA ILE A 153 -19.47 1.29 9.62
C ILE A 153 -18.94 2.50 8.86
N ASN A 154 -18.30 2.28 7.70
CA ASN A 154 -17.77 3.35 6.86
C ASN A 154 -18.85 4.36 6.44
N ASP A 155 -20.05 3.91 6.09
CA ASP A 155 -21.17 4.78 5.73
C ASP A 155 -21.53 5.73 6.89
N THR A 156 -21.54 5.24 8.14
CA THR A 156 -21.78 6.10 9.31
C THR A 156 -20.69 7.17 9.50
N PHE A 157 -19.42 6.85 9.19
CA PHE A 157 -18.34 7.84 9.23
C PHE A 157 -18.46 8.89 8.13
N ILE A 158 -18.90 8.49 6.92
CA ILE A 158 -19.15 9.42 5.82
C ILE A 158 -20.31 10.36 6.17
N GLU A 159 -21.42 9.83 6.70
CA GLU A 159 -22.58 10.63 7.11
C GLU A 159 -22.24 11.64 8.22
N ASP A 160 -21.39 11.24 9.17
CA ASP A 160 -20.94 12.07 10.29
C ASP A 160 -19.81 13.06 9.93
N ASP A 161 -19.29 13.04 8.69
CA ASP A 161 -18.06 13.74 8.27
C ASP A 161 -16.86 13.47 9.20
N LYS A 162 -16.70 12.20 9.59
CA LYS A 162 -15.62 11.72 10.47
C LYS A 162 -14.73 10.73 9.75
N ASN A 163 -13.57 10.45 10.35
CA ASN A 163 -12.59 9.52 9.82
C ASN A 163 -12.15 8.54 10.91
N TYR A 164 -11.59 7.41 10.50
CA TYR A 164 -11.18 6.34 11.41
C TYR A 164 -9.91 5.62 10.96
N ILE A 165 -9.34 4.82 11.87
CA ILE A 165 -8.28 3.85 11.59
C ILE A 165 -8.93 2.50 11.31
N LEU A 166 -8.59 1.88 10.18
CA LEU A 166 -9.03 0.53 9.82
C LEU A 166 -7.87 -0.46 9.97
N CYS A 167 -8.07 -1.52 10.75
CA CYS A 167 -7.06 -2.56 10.92
C CYS A 167 -7.64 -3.96 10.69
N GLY A 168 -6.88 -4.85 10.07
CA GLY A 168 -7.34 -6.23 9.92
C GLY A 168 -6.27 -7.16 9.40
N PRO A 169 -6.51 -8.48 9.52
CA PRO A 169 -5.59 -9.48 9.03
C PRO A 169 -5.65 -9.62 7.51
N GLY A 170 -4.46 -9.71 6.91
CA GLY A 170 -4.30 -9.86 5.47
C GLY A 170 -4.58 -8.59 4.66
N ARG A 171 -4.90 -8.76 3.36
CA ARG A 171 -5.05 -7.64 2.44
C ARG A 171 -6.41 -6.95 2.54
N TRP A 172 -6.43 -5.64 2.38
CA TRP A 172 -7.65 -4.91 2.06
C TRP A 172 -7.82 -4.79 0.54
N GLY A 173 -9.00 -5.16 0.04
CA GLY A 173 -9.35 -5.05 -1.37
C GLY A 173 -8.73 -6.11 -2.28
N SER A 174 -8.37 -7.27 -1.73
CA SER A 174 -7.92 -8.42 -2.53
C SER A 174 -9.07 -8.99 -3.37
N SER A 175 -8.81 -9.29 -4.65
CA SER A 175 -9.75 -10.06 -5.46
C SER A 175 -9.80 -11.55 -5.07
N ASP A 176 -8.78 -12.04 -4.37
CA ASP A 176 -8.75 -13.36 -3.75
C ASP A 176 -9.14 -13.25 -2.27
N PRO A 177 -10.36 -13.70 -1.89
CA PRO A 177 -10.84 -13.64 -0.52
C PRO A 177 -10.03 -14.50 0.44
N TRP A 178 -9.25 -15.48 -0.04
CA TRP A 178 -8.37 -16.27 0.82
C TRP A 178 -7.13 -15.50 1.23
N LEU A 179 -6.81 -14.40 0.55
CA LEU A 179 -5.64 -13.56 0.83
C LEU A 179 -6.03 -12.20 1.43
N GLY A 180 -7.30 -11.96 1.72
CA GLY A 180 -7.73 -10.72 2.35
C GLY A 180 -9.21 -10.45 2.23
N ILE A 181 -9.62 -9.32 2.79
CA ILE A 181 -11.01 -8.89 2.83
C ILE A 181 -11.31 -8.14 1.52
N PRO A 182 -12.25 -8.63 0.69
CA PRO A 182 -12.46 -8.13 -0.68
C PRO A 182 -13.33 -6.86 -0.71
N VAL A 183 -12.93 -5.83 0.03
CA VAL A 183 -13.59 -4.51 0.04
C VAL A 183 -13.31 -3.72 -1.24
N LYS A 184 -14.26 -2.89 -1.66
CA LYS A 184 -14.03 -1.82 -2.63
C LYS A 184 -13.61 -0.54 -1.90
N TRP A 185 -12.95 0.37 -2.61
CA TRP A 185 -12.54 1.66 -2.02
C TRP A 185 -13.70 2.43 -1.39
N SER A 186 -14.86 2.48 -2.07
CA SER A 186 -16.05 3.16 -1.55
C SER A 186 -16.54 2.62 -0.21
N GLN A 187 -16.20 1.38 0.13
CA GLN A 187 -16.61 0.71 1.36
C GLN A 187 -15.68 0.99 2.54
N ILE A 188 -14.55 1.68 2.31
CA ILE A 188 -13.55 2.03 3.33
C ILE A 188 -13.01 3.46 3.15
N SER A 189 -13.69 4.31 2.38
CA SER A 189 -13.16 5.61 1.94
C SER A 189 -13.03 6.66 3.05
N ALA A 190 -13.70 6.47 4.20
CA ALA A 190 -13.54 7.32 5.38
C ALA A 190 -12.34 6.90 6.26
N ALA A 191 -11.65 5.80 5.93
CA ALA A 191 -10.39 5.46 6.59
C ALA A 191 -9.30 6.50 6.25
N ARG A 192 -8.51 6.87 7.25
CA ARG A 192 -7.33 7.75 7.09
C ARG A 192 -6.01 7.08 7.48
N LEU A 193 -6.09 5.93 8.13
CA LEU A 193 -4.99 4.99 8.28
C LEU A 193 -5.54 3.58 8.06
N ILE A 194 -4.95 2.83 7.14
CA ILE A 194 -5.28 1.43 6.87
C ILE A 194 -4.11 0.56 7.31
N ILE A 195 -4.39 -0.53 8.01
CA ILE A 195 -3.38 -1.38 8.62
C ILE A 195 -3.66 -2.82 8.23
N GLU A 196 -2.67 -3.43 7.59
CA GLU A 196 -2.66 -4.86 7.25
C GLU A 196 -1.79 -5.61 8.25
N SER A 197 -2.39 -6.55 8.97
CA SER A 197 -1.69 -7.40 9.94
C SER A 197 -1.46 -8.80 9.38
N GLY A 198 -0.25 -9.30 9.48
CA GLY A 198 0.05 -10.71 9.30
C GLY A 198 -0.45 -11.55 10.49
N LEU A 199 -0.91 -12.78 10.23
CA LEU A 199 -1.13 -13.80 11.28
C LEU A 199 -0.16 -14.97 11.09
N LYS A 200 0.00 -15.81 12.14
CA LYS A 200 0.95 -16.94 12.18
C LYS A 200 0.89 -17.81 10.92
N ASP A 201 -0.33 -18.17 10.52
CA ASP A 201 -0.64 -19.05 9.39
C ASP A 201 -1.35 -18.31 8.24
N TYR A 202 -1.43 -16.98 8.30
CA TYR A 202 -2.05 -16.11 7.31
C TYR A 202 -1.04 -15.06 6.83
N ARG A 203 -0.22 -15.47 5.86
CA ARG A 203 0.89 -14.67 5.33
C ARG A 203 0.53 -14.09 3.99
N ILE A 204 0.56 -12.78 3.88
CA ILE A 204 0.28 -12.11 2.64
C ILE A 204 1.30 -10.99 2.46
N GLU A 205 1.93 -10.93 1.28
CA GLU A 205 2.74 -9.77 0.91
C GLU A 205 1.83 -8.57 0.65
N PRO A 206 2.19 -7.34 1.06
CA PRO A 206 1.32 -6.18 0.89
C PRO A 206 0.86 -5.99 -0.57
N SER A 207 -0.41 -5.67 -0.76
CA SER A 207 -1.02 -5.54 -2.10
C SER A 207 -0.63 -4.20 -2.73
N GLN A 208 0.24 -4.21 -3.74
CA GLN A 208 0.49 -3.04 -4.60
C GLN A 208 -0.51 -2.97 -5.76
N GLY A 209 -1.81 -3.16 -5.49
CA GLY A 209 -2.85 -2.96 -6.50
C GLY A 209 -2.87 -1.50 -6.95
N THR A 210 -2.57 -1.22 -8.23
CA THR A 210 -2.36 0.16 -8.74
C THR A 210 -3.49 1.11 -8.41
N HIS A 211 -4.75 0.70 -8.53
CA HIS A 211 -5.90 1.57 -8.20
C HIS A 211 -6.09 1.81 -6.70
N PHE A 212 -5.82 0.80 -5.86
CA PHE A 212 -5.90 0.95 -4.41
C PHE A 212 -4.77 1.87 -3.92
N PHE A 213 -3.57 1.68 -4.47
CA PHE A 213 -2.41 2.51 -4.19
C PHE A 213 -2.59 3.96 -4.62
N GLN A 214 -3.11 4.20 -5.83
CA GLN A 214 -3.45 5.55 -6.30
C GLN A 214 -4.39 6.28 -5.36
N ASN A 215 -5.36 5.57 -4.77
CA ASN A 215 -6.29 6.16 -3.82
C ASN A 215 -5.60 6.48 -2.49
N LEU A 216 -4.75 5.59 -1.97
CA LEU A 216 -3.97 5.85 -0.75
C LEU A 216 -3.16 7.14 -0.88
N THR A 217 -2.45 7.31 -2.00
CA THR A 217 -1.63 8.52 -2.25
C THR A 217 -2.49 9.76 -2.49
N SER A 218 -3.54 9.66 -3.30
CA SER A 218 -4.38 10.81 -3.67
C SER A 218 -5.21 11.34 -2.50
N PHE A 219 -5.69 10.46 -1.61
CA PHE A 219 -6.49 10.83 -0.45
C PHE A 219 -5.68 10.98 0.85
N LYS A 220 -4.34 10.95 0.75
CA LYS A 220 -3.41 11.07 1.89
C LYS A 220 -3.74 10.08 3.02
N VAL A 221 -4.10 8.85 2.66
CA VAL A 221 -4.40 7.78 3.61
C VAL A 221 -3.10 7.10 4.00
N GLY A 222 -2.79 7.10 5.29
CA GLY A 222 -1.65 6.34 5.81
C GLY A 222 -1.86 4.85 5.62
N TYR A 223 -0.78 4.11 5.41
CA TYR A 223 -0.87 2.66 5.23
C TYR A 223 0.25 1.94 5.97
N PHE A 224 -0.10 1.08 6.92
CA PHE A 224 0.85 0.30 7.71
C PHE A 224 0.75 -1.18 7.36
N THR A 225 1.90 -1.83 7.30
CA THR A 225 2.01 -3.29 7.33
C THR A 225 2.64 -3.69 8.66
N ILE A 226 2.00 -4.59 9.40
CA ILE A 226 2.53 -5.13 10.65
C ILE A 226 2.52 -6.66 10.61
N ASN A 227 3.49 -7.25 11.27
CA ASN A 227 3.60 -8.70 11.48
C ASN A 227 4.11 -8.97 12.91
N PRO A 228 3.18 -8.99 13.90
CA PRO A 228 3.53 -9.23 15.29
C PRO A 228 4.30 -10.54 15.51
N PHE A 229 4.02 -11.58 14.73
CA PHE A 229 4.67 -12.90 14.83
C PHE A 229 6.14 -12.89 14.42
N ARG A 230 6.53 -12.00 13.50
CA ARG A 230 7.93 -11.84 13.05
C ARG A 230 8.67 -10.76 13.82
N LYS A 231 8.03 -10.14 14.82
CA LYS A 231 8.53 -8.95 15.53
C LYS A 231 8.81 -7.78 14.58
N ASP A 232 8.00 -7.68 13.53
CA ASP A 232 8.08 -6.64 12.50
C ASP A 232 6.82 -5.77 12.62
N GLY A 233 6.89 -4.76 13.46
CA GLY A 233 5.69 -4.06 13.92
C GLY A 233 4.88 -4.83 14.98
N PHE A 234 4.01 -4.11 15.67
CA PHE A 234 3.09 -4.68 16.65
C PHE A 234 1.85 -3.81 16.77
N TRP A 235 0.83 -4.37 17.41
CA TRP A 235 -0.28 -3.62 17.97
C TRP A 235 -0.62 -4.18 19.35
N ASP A 236 -1.02 -3.31 20.26
CA ASP A 236 -1.36 -3.60 21.65
C ASP A 236 -2.83 -4.02 21.73
N LEU A 237 -3.12 -5.27 21.33
CA LEU A 237 -4.46 -5.84 21.38
C LEU A 237 -5.00 -5.91 22.81
N ASP A 238 -4.15 -6.26 23.78
CA ASP A 238 -4.54 -6.32 25.20
C ASP A 238 -5.08 -4.96 25.66
N TYR A 239 -4.43 -3.86 25.27
CA TYR A 239 -4.93 -2.51 25.55
C TYR A 239 -6.30 -2.24 24.90
N LEU A 240 -6.47 -2.61 23.63
CA LEU A 240 -7.73 -2.39 22.90
C LEU A 240 -8.89 -3.24 23.46
N GLU A 241 -8.62 -4.49 23.84
CA GLU A 241 -9.62 -5.41 24.41
C GLU A 241 -10.16 -4.94 25.77
N ASN A 242 -9.37 -4.18 26.54
CA ASN A 242 -9.76 -3.62 27.83
C ASN A 242 -10.59 -2.33 27.73
N ILE A 243 -10.85 -1.82 26.51
CA ILE A 243 -11.69 -0.64 26.29
C ILE A 243 -13.07 -1.08 25.84
N ASP A 244 -14.12 -0.49 26.43
CA ASP A 244 -15.50 -0.75 26.03
C ASP A 244 -15.70 -0.46 24.54
N ALA A 245 -16.24 -1.45 23.83
CA ALA A 245 -16.51 -1.32 22.41
C ALA A 245 -17.69 -0.36 22.16
N PHE A 246 -17.52 0.58 21.23
CA PHE A 246 -18.63 1.38 20.71
C PHE A 246 -19.57 0.52 19.86
N TYR A 247 -19.01 -0.43 19.12
CA TYR A 247 -19.72 -1.49 18.40
C TYR A 247 -18.88 -2.76 18.40
N GLU A 248 -19.52 -3.91 18.57
CA GLU A 248 -18.87 -5.21 18.46
C GLU A 248 -19.87 -6.26 17.94
N ASP A 249 -19.40 -7.09 17.01
CA ASP A 249 -20.09 -8.32 16.57
C ASP A 249 -19.16 -9.53 16.61
N GLU A 250 -19.47 -10.59 15.87
CA GLU A 250 -18.64 -11.80 15.80
C GLU A 250 -17.25 -11.54 15.21
N PHE A 251 -17.11 -10.62 14.25
CA PHE A 251 -15.90 -10.44 13.46
C PHE A 251 -15.19 -9.09 13.67
N VAL A 252 -15.94 -8.02 13.93
CA VAL A 252 -15.44 -6.65 13.95
C VAL A 252 -15.68 -6.02 15.31
N ARG A 253 -14.69 -5.26 15.76
CA ARG A 253 -14.77 -4.41 16.94
C ARG A 253 -14.40 -2.98 16.58
N HIS A 254 -15.18 -2.04 17.09
CA HIS A 254 -15.00 -0.61 16.91
C HIS A 254 -14.87 0.04 18.28
N ILE A 255 -13.73 0.69 18.50
CA ILE A 255 -13.41 1.43 19.71
C ILE A 255 -13.43 2.92 19.38
N ARG A 256 -14.04 3.70 20.28
CA ARG A 256 -14.05 5.16 20.23
C ARG A 256 -13.40 5.73 21.49
N PHE A 257 -12.33 6.48 21.30
CA PHE A 257 -11.61 7.18 22.36
C PHE A 257 -12.25 8.54 22.64
N ASN A 258 -12.06 9.06 23.86
CA ASN A 258 -12.52 10.41 24.21
C ASN A 258 -11.67 11.50 23.54
N ASP A 259 -10.37 11.25 23.45
CA ASP A 259 -9.37 12.17 22.88
C ASP A 259 -8.85 11.67 21.53
N ASP A 260 -8.29 12.60 20.75
CA ASP A 260 -7.70 12.28 19.45
C ASP A 260 -6.46 11.39 19.59
N LEU A 261 -6.38 10.39 18.72
CA LEU A 261 -5.19 9.57 18.53
C LEU A 261 -4.15 10.36 17.73
N LEU A 262 -2.91 10.31 18.20
CA LEU A 262 -1.77 10.88 17.46
C LEU A 262 -1.14 9.81 16.57
N ILE A 263 -1.21 10.02 15.26
CA ILE A 263 -0.61 9.15 14.27
C ILE A 263 0.57 9.87 13.64
N LYS A 264 1.73 9.20 13.58
CA LYS A 264 2.94 9.74 12.94
C LYS A 264 3.46 8.75 11.91
N ILE A 265 3.83 9.23 10.72
CA ILE A 265 4.30 8.40 9.60
C ILE A 265 5.55 9.02 8.98
N ASP A 266 6.70 8.36 9.13
CA ASP A 266 7.95 8.74 8.47
C ASP A 266 8.19 7.85 7.25
N GLY A 267 7.65 8.28 6.11
CA GLY A 267 7.88 7.62 4.83
C GLY A 267 9.34 7.56 4.36
N LYS A 268 10.25 8.39 4.90
CA LYS A 268 11.68 8.33 4.56
C LYS A 268 12.34 7.12 5.23
N LYS A 269 11.94 6.81 6.47
CA LYS A 269 12.43 5.64 7.24
C LYS A 269 11.51 4.43 7.17
N GLY A 270 10.32 4.56 6.57
CA GLY A 270 9.29 3.53 6.52
C GLY A 270 8.59 3.30 7.86
N LYS A 271 8.72 4.19 8.86
CA LYS A 271 8.21 3.94 10.22
C LYS A 271 6.88 4.64 10.49
N GLY A 272 5.97 3.95 11.16
CA GLY A 272 4.65 4.48 11.50
C GLY A 272 4.23 4.13 12.92
N VAL A 273 3.60 5.08 13.63
CA VAL A 273 3.04 4.85 14.97
C VAL A 273 1.65 5.44 15.15
N VAL A 274 0.84 4.74 15.95
CA VAL A 274 -0.40 5.21 16.54
C VAL A 274 -0.21 5.22 18.05
N LEU A 275 -0.24 6.38 18.68
CA LEU A 275 -0.03 6.52 20.12
C LEU A 275 -1.34 6.43 20.89
N LYS A 276 -1.24 5.96 22.12
CA LYS A 276 -2.35 6.01 23.09
C LYS A 276 -2.73 7.47 23.32
N PRO A 277 -4.03 7.78 23.46
CA PRO A 277 -4.44 9.12 23.84
C PRO A 277 -3.81 9.43 25.20
N LYS A 278 -3.07 10.54 25.28
CA LYS A 278 -2.56 11.00 26.57
C LYS A 278 -3.75 11.59 27.32
N ASN A 279 -4.08 11.05 28.50
CA ASN A 279 -4.80 11.85 29.49
C ASN A 279 -3.95 13.12 29.68
N LEU A 280 -4.43 14.26 29.20
CA LEU A 280 -3.78 15.56 29.43
C LEU A 280 -3.74 15.87 30.92
#